data_AF-A0A316DI80-F1
#
_entry.id   AF-A0A316DI80-F1
#
_cell.length_a   1.000
_cell.length_b   1.000
_cell.length_c   1.000
_cell.angle_alpha   90.00
_cell.angle_beta   90.00
_cell.angle_gamma   90.00
#
_symmetry.space_group_name_H-M   'P 1'
#
loop_
_entity.id
_entity.type
_entity.pdbx_description
1 polymer ?
#
loop_
_entity_poly.entity_id
_entity_poly.type
_entity_poly.pdbx_seq_one_letter_code
_entity_poly.pdbx_strand_id
1 'polypeptide(L)'
;MIYGLCGLIFIALNFAIGAKLHIGLIETLQKLTDYHFGISTNTLDYLTLASFPFFGMLYNSTRTEFNKSELLKDILTVLLFIIIIFGIGLYMLIYFGRSANPLIPEYLLTEPFDLYSTLLIGIGILTPYLIIKLIKK
;
A
#
# COMPACT_ATOMS: atom_id res chain seq x y z
N MET A 1 2.46 22.07 14.14
CA MET A 1 1.20 22.11 13.36
C MET A 1 1.10 20.96 12.35
N ILE A 2 2.10 20.74 11.47
CA ILE A 2 2.09 19.69 10.43
C ILE A 2 2.06 18.26 11.02
N TYR A 3 2.87 18.00 12.06
CA TYR A 3 2.87 16.72 12.77
C TYR A 3 1.51 16.39 13.44
N GLY A 4 0.80 17.41 13.93
CA GLY A 4 -0.55 17.25 14.50
C GLY A 4 -1.60 16.94 13.44
N LEU A 5 -1.49 17.57 12.27
CA LEU A 5 -2.37 17.27 11.12
C LEU A 5 -2.17 15.84 10.62
N CYS A 6 -0.93 15.35 10.58
CA CYS A 6 -0.62 13.99 10.16
C CYS A 6 -1.02 12.95 11.21
N GLY A 7 -0.87 13.25 12.50
CA GLY A 7 -1.43 12.43 13.58
C GLY A 7 -2.95 12.33 13.48
N LEU A 8 -3.64 13.43 13.17
CA LEU A 8 -5.09 13.44 12.93
C LEU A 8 -5.49 12.67 11.67
N ILE A 9 -4.75 12.80 10.57
CA ILE A 9 -4.99 12.03 9.33
C ILE A 9 -4.73 10.54 9.58
N PHE A 10 -3.66 10.19 10.29
CA PHE A 10 -3.34 8.82 10.69
C PHE A 10 -4.45 8.22 11.57
N ILE A 11 -4.92 8.95 12.58
CA ILE A 11 -6.00 8.51 13.46
C ILE A 11 -7.32 8.41 12.68
N ALA A 12 -7.68 9.38 11.85
CA ALA A 12 -8.91 9.36 11.06
C ALA A 12 -8.91 8.21 10.04
N LEU A 13 -7.80 7.99 9.33
CA LEU A 13 -7.65 6.90 8.39
C LEU A 13 -7.65 5.54 9.08
N ASN A 14 -7.02 5.37 10.26
CA ASN A 14 -7.01 4.09 10.97
C ASN A 14 -8.34 3.79 11.68
N PHE A 15 -8.89 4.75 12.44
CA PHE A 15 -10.04 4.50 13.32
C PHE A 15 -11.41 4.76 12.69
N ALA A 16 -11.54 5.71 11.76
CA ALA A 16 -12.85 6.03 11.18
C ALA A 16 -13.13 5.28 9.87
N ILE A 17 -12.09 5.06 9.06
CA ILE A 17 -12.25 4.58 7.67
C ILE A 17 -11.55 3.23 7.45
N GLY A 18 -10.41 2.98 8.11
CA GLY A 18 -9.45 1.93 7.74
C GLY A 18 -10.02 0.52 7.70
N ALA A 19 -10.63 0.05 8.79
CA ALA A 19 -11.18 -1.29 8.84
C ALA A 19 -12.36 -1.48 7.86
N LYS A 20 -13.30 -0.52 7.81
CA LYS A 20 -14.48 -0.60 6.92
C LYS A 20 -14.12 -0.50 5.44
N LEU A 21 -13.19 0.40 5.10
CA LEU A 21 -12.75 0.58 3.73
C LEU A 21 -11.98 -0.64 3.24
N HIS A 22 -11.14 -1.24 4.09
CA HIS A 22 -10.39 -2.45 3.72
C HIS A 22 -11.30 -3.67 3.54
N ILE A 23 -12.23 -3.91 4.47
CA ILE A 23 -13.24 -4.96 4.34
C ILE A 23 -14.08 -4.74 3.07
N GLY A 24 -14.55 -3.51 2.84
CA GLY A 24 -15.30 -3.16 1.63
C GLY A 24 -14.48 -3.31 0.33
N LEU A 25 -13.18 -3.01 0.35
CA LEU A 25 -12.30 -3.20 -0.81
C LEU A 25 -12.10 -4.68 -1.12
N ILE A 26 -11.89 -5.51 -0.08
CA ILE A 26 -11.75 -6.96 -0.21
C ILE A 26 -13.05 -7.56 -0.76
N GLU A 27 -14.20 -7.20 -0.21
CA GLU A 27 -15.50 -7.65 -0.73
C GLU A 27 -15.73 -7.22 -2.19
N THR A 28 -15.31 -6.01 -2.56
CA THR A 28 -15.45 -5.49 -3.93
C THR A 28 -14.50 -6.22 -4.89
N LEU A 29 -13.25 -6.47 -4.48
CA LEU A 29 -12.27 -7.23 -5.25
C LEU A 29 -12.70 -8.69 -5.41
N GLN A 30 -13.22 -9.31 -4.36
CA GLN A 30 -13.78 -10.67 -4.42
C GLN A 30 -14.94 -10.73 -5.42
N LYS A 31 -15.86 -9.76 -5.40
CA LYS A 31 -16.97 -9.68 -6.36
C LYS A 31 -16.54 -9.42 -7.80
N LEU A 32 -15.45 -8.69 -8.01
CA LEU A 32 -14.94 -8.35 -9.35
C LEU A 32 -14.11 -9.46 -9.99
N THR A 33 -13.47 -10.28 -9.16
CA THR A 33 -12.47 -11.24 -9.63
C THR A 33 -12.90 -12.70 -9.39
N ASP A 34 -13.97 -12.94 -8.64
CA ASP A 34 -14.42 -14.25 -8.14
C ASP A 34 -13.38 -15.01 -7.29
N TYR A 35 -12.25 -14.38 -6.94
CA TYR A 35 -11.21 -14.97 -6.09
C TYR A 35 -11.40 -14.60 -4.63
N HIS A 36 -11.24 -15.58 -3.75
CA HIS A 36 -11.10 -15.33 -2.32
C HIS A 36 -9.64 -15.02 -2.01
N PHE A 37 -9.37 -13.73 -1.86
CA PHE A 37 -8.09 -13.26 -1.36
C PHE A 37 -7.97 -13.57 0.13
N GLY A 38 -7.06 -14.47 0.48
CA GLY A 38 -6.50 -14.55 1.82
C GLY A 38 -5.48 -13.42 2.02
N ILE A 39 -5.84 -12.17 1.72
CA ILE A 39 -5.02 -11.01 2.12
C ILE A 39 -4.97 -11.10 3.64
N SER A 40 -3.76 -11.33 4.15
CA SER A 40 -3.59 -11.43 5.59
C SER A 40 -4.05 -10.09 6.16
N THR A 41 -4.97 -10.10 7.12
CA THR A 41 -5.34 -8.89 7.88
C THR A 41 -4.21 -8.57 8.86
N ASN A 42 -2.96 -8.67 8.39
CA ASN A 42 -1.79 -8.52 9.20
C ASN A 42 -1.73 -7.06 9.61
N THR A 43 -1.68 -6.83 10.92
CA THR A 43 -1.62 -5.49 11.50
C THR A 43 -0.44 -4.69 10.93
N LEU A 44 0.61 -5.37 10.48
CA LEU A 44 1.75 -4.76 9.80
C LEU A 44 1.39 -4.13 8.45
N ASP A 45 0.47 -4.71 7.67
CA ASP A 45 0.01 -4.12 6.42
C ASP A 45 -0.69 -2.79 6.67
N TYR A 46 -1.55 -2.75 7.69
CA TYR A 46 -2.24 -1.54 8.13
C TYR A 46 -1.28 -0.48 8.64
N LEU A 47 -0.34 -0.85 9.50
CA LEU A 47 0.68 0.07 10.02
C LEU A 47 1.56 0.64 8.89
N THR A 48 1.99 -0.23 7.98
CA THR A 48 2.85 0.16 6.86
C THR A 48 2.10 1.04 5.88
N LEU A 49 0.86 0.70 5.52
CA LEU A 49 0.04 1.55 4.68
C LEU A 49 -0.23 2.90 5.37
N ALA A 50 -0.66 2.90 6.62
CA ALA A 50 -0.95 4.14 7.35
C ALA A 50 0.28 5.06 7.54
N SER A 51 1.49 4.53 7.39
CA SER A 51 2.73 5.32 7.43
C SER A 51 3.01 6.09 6.14
N PHE A 52 2.31 5.84 5.03
CA PHE A 52 2.58 6.50 3.73
C PHE A 52 2.63 8.04 3.80
N PRO A 53 1.78 8.75 4.58
CA PRO A 53 1.84 10.21 4.67
C PRO A 53 3.14 10.70 5.33
N PHE A 54 3.68 9.91 6.26
CA PHE A 54 4.97 10.20 6.89
C PHE A 54 6.12 10.11 5.89
N PHE A 55 6.10 9.11 5.02
CA PHE A 55 7.05 9.02 3.91
C PHE A 55 6.84 10.15 2.89
N GLY A 56 5.60 10.52 2.54
CA GLY A 56 5.36 11.72 1.71
C GLY A 56 6.00 12.99 2.28
N MET A 57 5.98 13.18 3.61
CA MET A 57 6.70 14.28 4.28
C MET A 57 8.22 14.14 4.19
N LEU A 58 8.76 12.95 4.46
CA LEU A 58 10.20 12.69 4.33
C LEU A 58 10.68 12.97 2.90
N TYR A 59 9.89 12.60 1.89
CA TYR A 59 10.17 12.89 0.50
C TYR A 59 10.18 14.40 0.22
N ASN A 60 9.18 15.12 0.71
CA ASN A 60 9.11 16.58 0.59
C ASN A 60 10.28 17.29 1.29
N SER A 61 10.78 16.74 2.41
CA SER A 61 11.92 17.30 3.16
C SER A 61 13.24 17.30 2.37
N THR A 62 13.31 16.57 1.25
CA THR A 62 14.46 16.59 0.33
C THR A 62 14.52 17.85 -0.55
N ARG A 63 13.50 18.73 -0.47
CA ARG A 63 13.43 19.99 -1.22
C ARG A 63 13.99 21.15 -0.40
N THR A 64 14.51 22.16 -1.09
CA THR A 64 15.11 23.36 -0.47
C THR A 64 14.07 24.31 0.11
N GLU A 65 12.87 24.36 -0.45
CA GLU A 65 11.79 25.25 -0.01
C GLU A 65 10.53 24.48 0.32
N PHE A 66 9.90 24.86 1.44
CA PHE A 66 8.65 24.26 1.87
C PHE A 66 7.45 24.88 1.14
N ASN A 67 6.68 24.04 0.45
CA ASN A 67 5.41 24.43 -0.16
C ASN A 67 4.33 23.39 0.15
N LYS A 68 3.19 23.84 0.68
CA LYS A 68 2.06 22.96 1.06
C LYS A 68 1.45 22.21 -0.12
N SER A 69 1.40 22.83 -1.30
CA SER A 69 0.88 22.19 -2.52
C SER A 69 1.81 21.06 -2.98
N GLU A 70 3.13 21.29 -2.91
CA GLU A 70 4.14 20.28 -3.22
C GLU A 70 4.12 19.14 -2.20
N LEU A 71 3.89 19.42 -0.90
CA LEU A 71 3.74 18.38 0.11
C LEU A 71 2.58 17.43 -0.20
N LEU A 72 1.43 17.97 -0.62
CA LEU A 72 0.29 17.15 -1.01
C LEU A 72 0.60 16.29 -2.24
N LYS A 73 1.26 16.87 -3.25
CA LYS A 73 1.71 16.12 -4.45
C LYS A 73 2.69 15.00 -4.09
N ASP A 74 3.60 15.28 -3.18
CA ASP A 74 4.62 14.33 -2.72
C ASP A 74 3.97 13.15 -1.96
N ILE A 75 2.99 13.44 -1.08
CA ILE A 75 2.17 12.41 -0.40
C ILE A 75 1.38 11.57 -1.42
N LEU A 76 0.75 12.21 -2.41
CA LEU A 76 -0.01 11.51 -3.46
C LEU A 76 0.89 10.67 -4.37
N THR A 77 2.12 11.14 -4.61
CA THR A 77 3.12 10.41 -5.40
C THR A 77 3.50 9.11 -4.69
N VAL A 78 3.81 9.16 -3.39
CA VAL A 78 4.08 7.96 -2.59
C VAL A 78 2.87 7.00 -2.64
N LEU A 79 1.65 7.51 -2.47
CA LEU A 79 0.44 6.70 -2.56
C LEU A 79 0.27 6.03 -3.94
N LEU A 80 0.54 6.76 -5.03
CA LEU A 80 0.45 6.22 -6.38
C LEU A 80 1.44 5.06 -6.60
N PHE A 81 2.68 5.19 -6.13
CA PHE A 81 3.67 4.12 -6.23
C PHE A 81 3.28 2.89 -5.42
N ILE A 82 2.70 3.08 -4.22
CA ILE A 82 2.13 1.96 -3.44
C ILE A 82 1.06 1.24 -4.26
N ILE A 83 0.10 1.96 -4.85
CA ILE A 83 -0.97 1.35 -5.65
C ILE A 83 -0.41 0.57 -6.85
N ILE A 84 0.57 1.12 -7.56
CA ILE A 84 1.17 0.47 -8.74
C ILE A 84 1.90 -0.82 -8.32
N ILE A 85 2.80 -0.75 -7.33
CA ILE A 85 3.58 -1.92 -6.89
C ILE A 85 2.66 -2.99 -6.29
N PHE A 86 1.68 -2.59 -5.49
CA PHE A 86 0.71 -3.51 -4.92
C PHE A 86 -0.15 -4.17 -6.01
N GLY A 87 -0.58 -3.41 -7.02
CA GLY A 87 -1.30 -3.95 -8.18
C GLY A 87 -0.48 -4.96 -8.99
N ILE A 88 0.82 -4.69 -9.19
CA ILE A 88 1.74 -5.66 -9.82
C ILE A 88 1.88 -6.92 -8.97
N GLY A 89 2.04 -6.77 -7.66
CA GLY A 89 2.12 -7.90 -6.74
C GLY A 89 0.85 -8.76 -6.73
N LEU A 90 -0.33 -8.12 -6.71
CA LEU A 90 -1.61 -8.82 -6.86
C LEU A 90 -1.72 -9.55 -8.20
N TYR A 91 -1.29 -8.93 -9.30
CA TYR A 91 -1.26 -9.59 -10.61
C TYR A 91 -0.35 -10.83 -10.59
N MET A 92 0.84 -10.73 -10.00
CA MET A 92 1.76 -11.85 -9.82
C MET A 92 1.13 -12.96 -8.97
N LEU A 93 0.40 -12.60 -7.90
CA LEU A 93 -0.32 -13.55 -7.05
C LEU A 93 -1.39 -14.31 -7.83
N ILE A 94 -2.20 -13.63 -8.65
CA ILE A 94 -3.23 -14.26 -9.47
C ILE A 94 -2.63 -15.21 -10.51
N TYR A 95 -1.45 -14.87 -11.05
CA TYR A 95 -0.78 -15.65 -12.09
C TYR A 95 -0.02 -16.86 -11.52
N PHE A 96 0.73 -16.67 -10.43
CA PHE A 96 1.60 -17.70 -9.83
C PHE A 96 1.01 -18.43 -8.63
N GLY A 97 0.07 -17.82 -7.91
CA GLY A 97 -0.51 -18.34 -6.67
C GLY A 97 -1.54 -19.45 -6.86
N ARG A 98 -1.78 -19.90 -8.10
CA ARG A 98 -2.67 -21.03 -8.38
C ARG A 98 -2.00 -22.32 -7.90
N SER A 99 -2.66 -23.02 -6.98
CA SER A 99 -2.19 -24.31 -6.50
C SER A 99 -2.24 -25.36 -7.63
N ALA A 100 -1.13 -26.05 -7.85
CA ALA A 100 -1.09 -27.24 -8.72
C ALA A 100 -1.76 -28.47 -8.08
N ASN A 101 -2.06 -28.41 -6.78
CA ASN A 101 -2.71 -29.47 -6.05
C ASN A 101 -4.23 -29.41 -6.26
N PRO A 102 -4.87 -30.45 -6.85
CA PRO A 102 -6.30 -30.48 -7.14
C PRO A 102 -7.21 -30.49 -5.90
N LEU A 103 -6.65 -30.69 -4.71
CA LEU A 103 -7.38 -30.62 -3.44
C LEU A 103 -7.54 -29.18 -2.92
N ILE A 104 -6.78 -28.22 -3.46
CA ILE A 104 -6.87 -26.81 -3.09
C ILE A 104 -7.69 -26.12 -4.19
N PRO A 105 -8.84 -25.52 -3.86
CA PRO A 105 -9.67 -24.86 -4.85
C PRO A 105 -8.93 -23.72 -5.56
N GLU A 106 -9.03 -23.64 -6.89
CA GLU A 106 -8.31 -22.64 -7.71
C GLU A 106 -8.66 -21.18 -7.37
N TYR A 107 -9.83 -20.95 -6.76
CA TYR A 107 -10.27 -19.63 -6.32
C TYR A 107 -9.61 -19.14 -5.02
N LEU A 108 -8.85 -20.01 -4.34
CA LEU A 108 -8.22 -19.73 -3.06
C LEU A 108 -6.77 -19.28 -3.31
N LEU A 109 -6.59 -17.96 -3.37
CA LEU A 109 -5.27 -17.35 -3.52
C LEU A 109 -4.70 -17.05 -2.13
N THR A 110 -3.68 -17.79 -1.75
CA THR A 110 -2.91 -17.54 -0.53
C THR A 110 -1.66 -16.73 -0.85
N GLU A 111 -1.33 -15.77 0.01
CA GLU A 111 -0.03 -15.12 -0.05
C GLU A 111 1.09 -16.19 0.01
N PRO A 112 2.18 -16.03 -0.77
CA PRO A 112 3.28 -17.00 -0.76
C PRO A 112 4.00 -17.04 0.59
N PHE A 113 3.89 -15.98 1.41
CA PHE A 113 4.39 -15.88 2.77
C PHE A 113 3.71 -14.69 3.50
N ASP A 114 3.64 -14.72 4.83
CA ASP A 114 2.85 -13.81 5.70
C ASP A 114 3.17 -12.30 5.64
N LEU A 115 4.26 -11.92 4.97
CA LEU A 115 4.72 -10.53 4.83
C LEU A 115 4.69 -10.04 3.37
N TYR A 116 4.07 -10.80 2.48
CA TYR A 116 4.10 -10.51 1.05
C TYR A 116 3.49 -9.15 0.75
N SER A 117 2.28 -8.89 1.26
CA SER A 117 1.59 -7.61 1.14
C SER A 117 2.37 -6.47 1.79
N THR A 118 2.95 -6.71 2.98
CA THR A 118 3.73 -5.69 3.72
C THR A 118 4.95 -5.24 2.91
N LEU A 119 5.66 -6.21 2.32
CA LEU A 119 6.84 -5.94 1.51
C LEU A 119 6.49 -5.17 0.24
N LEU A 120 5.38 -5.49 -0.44
CA LEU A 120 4.93 -4.75 -1.61
C LEU A 120 4.62 -3.29 -1.27
N ILE A 121 3.91 -3.05 -0.17
CA ILE A 121 3.62 -1.68 0.30
C ILE A 121 4.93 -0.96 0.63
N GLY A 122 5.86 -1.61 1.33
CA GLY A 122 7.18 -1.07 1.65
C GLY A 122 8.01 -0.71 0.42
N ILE A 123 8.03 -1.58 -0.60
CA ILE A 123 8.68 -1.32 -1.88
C ILE A 123 8.02 -0.11 -2.56
N GLY A 124 6.70 -0.04 -2.58
CA GLY A 124 5.94 1.10 -3.11
C GLY A 124 6.32 2.42 -2.43
N ILE A 125 6.47 2.42 -1.11
CA ILE A 125 6.92 3.59 -0.33
C ILE A 125 8.34 4.03 -0.75
N LEU A 126 9.26 3.08 -0.91
CA LEU A 126 10.68 3.38 -1.19
C LEU A 126 10.94 3.77 -2.65
N THR A 127 10.13 3.28 -3.58
CA THR A 127 10.30 3.48 -5.03
C THR A 127 10.48 4.94 -5.46
N PRO A 128 9.63 5.92 -5.06
CA PRO A 128 9.79 7.31 -5.47
C PRO A 128 11.15 7.91 -5.05
N TYR A 129 11.70 7.49 -3.90
CA TYR A 129 13.02 7.95 -3.43
C TYR A 129 14.16 7.42 -4.29
N LEU A 130 14.07 6.15 -4.69
CA LEU A 130 15.07 5.53 -5.56
C LEU A 130 15.08 6.22 -6.93
N ILE A 131 13.90 6.50 -7.48
CA ILE A 131 13.76 7.18 -8.77
C ILE A 131 14.34 8.59 -8.71
N ILE A 132 14.02 9.40 -7.69
CA ILE A 132 14.60 10.75 -7.57
C ILE A 132 16.12 10.69 -7.44
N LYS A 133 16.65 9.77 -6.62
CA LYS A 133 18.10 9.66 -6.41
C LYS A 133 18.82 9.26 -7.69
N LEU A 134 18.15 8.50 -8.58
CA LEU A 134 18.68 8.15 -9.90
C LEU A 134 18.61 9.30 -10.90
N ILE A 135 17.54 10.11 -10.87
CA ILE A 135 17.33 11.23 -11.81
C ILE A 135 18.18 12.46 -11.46
N LYS A 136 18.43 12.72 -10.17
CA LYS A 136 19.25 13.86 -9.71
C LYS A 136 20.77 13.58 -9.74
N LYS A 137 21.19 12.44 -10.30
CA LYS A 137 22.59 12.03 -10.40
C LYS A 137 23.16 12.42 -11.76
#